data_AF-R9K462-F1
#
_entry.id   AF-R9K462-F1
#
_cell.length_a   1.000
_cell.length_b   1.000
_cell.length_c   1.000
_cell.angle_alpha   90.00
_cell.angle_beta   90.00
_cell.angle_gamma   90.00
#
_symmetry.space_group_name_H-M   'P 1'
#
loop_
_entity.id
_entity.type
_entity.pdbx_description
1 polymer ?
#
loop_
_entity_poly.entity_id
_entity_poly.type
_entity_poly.pdbx_seq_one_letter_code
_entity_poly.pdbx_strand_id
1 'polypeptide(L)'
;MGADTGKRVAVIGSGPAGAQAAIDIRKAGHNVTIYERSRKAGGMLQTGIPAYRLPRKVLDHEYTYLDKLGIRFQFGTDIGTDLSFENLQKENDAVLIAVGAQQGSIVPVPGSDADGVFSALDFLREISRSGTFEKAGNVL
;
A
#
# COMPACT_ATOMS: atom_id res chain seq x y z
N MET A 1 23.03 -11.82 -0.50
CA MET A 1 22.46 -11.14 0.69
C MET A 1 23.57 -10.97 1.71
N GLY A 2 23.48 -9.96 2.56
CA GLY A 2 24.33 -9.82 3.75
C GLY A 2 24.09 -10.97 4.74
N ALA A 3 25.03 -11.14 5.68
CA ALA A 3 24.88 -12.11 6.76
C ALA A 3 23.65 -11.80 7.60
N ASP A 4 22.96 -12.83 8.11
CA ASP A 4 21.81 -12.61 9.00
C ASP A 4 22.27 -11.92 10.28
N THR A 5 21.59 -10.83 10.59
CA THR A 5 21.88 -9.96 11.74
C THR A 5 21.00 -10.27 12.94
N GLY A 6 19.95 -11.10 12.77
CA GLY A 6 18.92 -11.35 13.79
C GLY A 6 17.95 -10.19 14.05
N LYS A 7 18.20 -9.01 13.47
CA LYS A 7 17.35 -7.82 13.66
C LYS A 7 16.07 -7.92 12.85
N ARG A 8 14.99 -7.36 13.39
CA ARG A 8 13.64 -7.33 12.82
C ARG A 8 13.23 -5.89 12.50
N VAL A 9 12.71 -5.68 11.30
CA VAL A 9 12.23 -4.39 10.84
C VAL A 9 10.80 -4.52 10.35
N ALA A 10 9.92 -3.66 10.87
CA ALA A 10 8.56 -3.53 10.38
C ALA A 10 8.47 -2.40 9.35
N VAL A 11 7.80 -2.67 8.23
CA VAL A 11 7.52 -1.68 7.19
C VAL A 11 6.01 -1.49 7.09
N ILE A 12 5.52 -0.27 7.31
CA ILE A 12 4.08 0.03 7.26
C ILE A 12 3.73 0.60 5.88
N GLY A 13 3.01 -0.17 5.09
CA GLY A 13 2.62 0.16 3.72
C GLY A 13 3.44 -0.59 2.68
N SER A 14 2.75 -1.26 1.75
CA SER A 14 3.37 -2.05 0.68
C SER A 14 3.51 -1.32 -0.65
N GLY A 15 3.36 0.02 -0.65
CA GLY A 15 3.60 0.84 -1.84
C GLY A 15 5.05 0.76 -2.33
N PRO A 16 5.40 1.46 -3.43
CA PRO A 16 6.72 1.37 -4.04
C PRO A 16 7.86 1.68 -3.06
N ALA A 17 7.68 2.68 -2.19
CA ALA A 17 8.66 3.03 -1.17
C ALA A 17 8.87 1.90 -0.14
N GLY A 18 7.78 1.31 0.37
CA GLY A 18 7.87 0.21 1.33
C GLY A 18 8.45 -1.06 0.73
N ALA A 19 8.07 -1.39 -0.51
CA ALA A 19 8.60 -2.53 -1.24
C ALA A 19 10.11 -2.40 -1.49
N GLN A 20 10.56 -1.25 -2.00
CA GLN A 20 11.99 -1.02 -2.27
C GLN A 20 12.80 -1.01 -0.98
N ALA A 21 12.33 -0.32 0.06
CA ALA A 21 13.00 -0.31 1.35
C ALA A 21 13.11 -1.72 1.94
N ALA A 22 12.05 -2.52 1.87
CA ALA A 22 12.07 -3.90 2.35
C ALA A 22 13.11 -4.76 1.63
N ILE A 23 13.28 -4.58 0.31
CA ILE A 23 14.34 -5.24 -0.47
C ILE A 23 15.72 -4.87 0.07
N ASP A 24 15.98 -3.58 0.28
CA ASP A 24 17.31 -3.10 0.68
C ASP A 24 17.63 -3.49 2.13
N ILE A 25 16.64 -3.40 3.03
CA ILE A 25 16.73 -3.87 4.41
C ILE A 25 16.98 -5.39 4.45
N ARG A 26 16.28 -6.15 3.61
CA ARG A 26 16.48 -7.61 3.52
C ARG A 26 17.85 -7.96 2.98
N LYS A 27 18.32 -7.25 1.95
CA LYS A 27 19.67 -7.39 1.39
C LYS A 27 20.76 -7.09 2.41
N ALA A 28 20.53 -6.16 3.34
CA ALA A 28 21.42 -5.85 4.44
C ALA A 28 21.48 -6.94 5.53
N GLY A 29 20.65 -7.99 5.45
CA GLY A 29 20.67 -9.11 6.38
C GLY A 29 19.68 -9.00 7.55
N HIS A 30 18.71 -8.10 7.46
CA HIS A 30 17.64 -7.97 8.45
C HIS A 30 16.38 -8.74 8.04
N ASN A 31 15.61 -9.19 9.02
CA ASN A 31 14.29 -9.79 8.81
C ASN A 31 13.25 -8.69 8.64
N VAL A 32 12.41 -8.78 7.60
CA VAL A 32 11.43 -7.74 7.26
C VAL A 32 10.02 -8.31 7.22
N THR A 33 9.09 -7.61 7.87
CA THR A 33 7.65 -7.81 7.71
C THR A 33 7.02 -6.51 7.19
N ILE A 34 6.32 -6.58 6.07
CA ILE A 34 5.50 -5.49 5.54
C ILE A 34 4.07 -5.65 6.06
N TYR A 35 3.56 -4.63 6.75
CA TYR A 35 2.17 -4.52 7.17
C TYR A 35 1.41 -3.69 6.15
N GLU A 36 0.34 -4.23 5.59
CA GLU A 36 -0.47 -3.60 4.56
C GLU A 36 -1.94 -3.64 4.95
N ARG A 37 -2.59 -2.48 4.93
CA ARG A 37 -4.02 -2.36 5.25
C ARG A 37 -4.90 -3.07 4.22
N SER A 38 -4.49 -3.08 2.96
CA SER A 38 -5.22 -3.69 1.86
C SER A 38 -5.04 -5.21 1.83
N ARG A 39 -5.91 -5.92 1.10
CA ARG A 39 -5.79 -7.37 0.86
C ARG A 39 -4.75 -7.73 -0.21
N LYS A 40 -4.17 -6.74 -0.87
CA LYS A 40 -3.17 -6.89 -1.93
C LYS A 40 -2.05 -5.89 -1.71
N ALA A 41 -0.85 -6.28 -2.10
CA ALA A 41 0.31 -5.39 -2.08
C ALA A 41 0.25 -4.36 -3.22
N GLY A 42 1.09 -3.32 -3.15
CA GLY A 42 1.28 -2.36 -4.26
C GLY A 42 0.80 -0.95 -4.00
N GLY A 43 -0.01 -0.72 -2.96
CA GLY A 43 -0.53 0.60 -2.62
C GLY A 43 -1.21 1.30 -3.81
N MET A 44 -0.76 2.51 -4.17
CA MET A 44 -1.30 3.27 -5.31
C MET A 44 -1.02 2.63 -6.67
N LEU A 45 0.01 1.78 -6.81
CA LEU A 45 0.23 1.01 -8.04
C LEU A 45 -0.94 0.05 -8.28
N GLN A 46 -1.46 -0.54 -7.20
CA GLN A 46 -2.55 -1.51 -7.23
C GLN A 46 -3.93 -0.83 -7.33
N THR A 47 -4.10 0.35 -6.74
CA THR A 47 -5.43 0.97 -6.52
C THR A 47 -5.64 2.30 -7.25
N GLY A 48 -4.59 3.06 -7.54
CA GLY A 48 -4.68 4.39 -8.18
C GLY A 48 -4.36 4.38 -9.68
N ILE A 49 -3.40 3.58 -10.12
CA ILE A 49 -3.02 3.51 -11.54
C ILE A 49 -3.98 2.56 -12.29
N PRO A 50 -4.65 2.98 -13.37
CA PRO A 50 -5.56 2.11 -14.12
C PRO A 50 -4.87 0.87 -14.70
N ALA A 51 -5.60 -0.26 -14.75
CA ALA A 51 -5.06 -1.54 -15.18
C ALA A 51 -4.57 -1.55 -16.65
N TYR A 52 -5.13 -0.70 -17.52
CA TYR A 52 -4.66 -0.56 -18.90
C TYR A 52 -3.27 0.12 -18.99
N ARG A 53 -2.86 0.89 -17.98
CA ARG A 53 -1.49 1.45 -17.90
C ARG A 53 -0.54 0.56 -17.11
N LEU A 54 -1.03 -0.03 -16.02
CA LEU A 54 -0.26 -0.92 -15.17
C LEU A 54 -1.03 -2.23 -14.95
N PRO A 55 -0.80 -3.25 -15.80
CA PRO A 55 -1.50 -4.52 -15.73
C PRO A 55 -1.29 -5.21 -14.38
N ARG A 56 -2.40 -5.61 -13.73
CA ARG A 56 -2.36 -6.21 -12.39
C ARG A 56 -1.53 -7.48 -12.31
N LYS A 57 -1.51 -8.29 -13.37
CA LYS A 57 -0.69 -9.51 -13.44
C LYS A 57 0.81 -9.22 -13.38
N VAL A 58 1.27 -8.11 -13.97
CA VAL A 58 2.68 -7.70 -13.92
C VAL A 58 3.02 -7.26 -12.51
N LEU A 59 2.17 -6.43 -11.90
CA LEU A 59 2.36 -5.98 -10.52
C LEU A 59 2.36 -7.15 -9.52
N ASP A 60 1.38 -8.04 -9.61
CA ASP A 60 1.28 -9.24 -8.77
C ASP A 60 2.55 -10.12 -8.94
N HIS A 61 3.06 -10.26 -10.17
CA HIS A 61 4.31 -10.99 -10.45
C HIS A 61 5.54 -10.34 -9.79
N GLU A 62 5.70 -9.02 -9.91
CA GLU A 62 6.82 -8.29 -9.29
C GLU A 62 6.85 -8.48 -7.78
N TYR A 63 5.68 -8.46 -7.12
CA TYR A 63 5.59 -8.64 -5.68
C TYR A 63 5.91 -10.07 -5.22
N THR A 64 5.87 -11.08 -6.10
CA THR A 64 6.35 -12.44 -5.77
C THR A 64 7.85 -12.47 -5.48
N TYR A 65 8.64 -11.54 -6.03
CA TYR A 65 10.07 -11.49 -5.73
C TYR A 65 10.36 -11.10 -4.29
N LEU A 66 9.51 -10.29 -3.67
CA LEU A 66 9.68 -9.91 -2.26
C LEU A 66 9.53 -11.14 -1.36
N ASP A 67 8.53 -11.97 -1.62
CA ASP A 67 8.33 -13.24 -0.90
C ASP A 67 9.52 -14.20 -1.13
N LYS A 68 10.02 -14.31 -2.36
CA LYS A 68 11.22 -15.10 -2.69
C LYS A 68 12.49 -14.60 -1.99
N LEU A 69 12.55 -13.32 -1.63
CA LEU A 69 13.64 -12.74 -0.82
C LEU A 69 13.46 -13.02 0.68
N GLY A 70 12.36 -13.66 1.10
CA GLY A 70 12.02 -13.93 2.49
C GLY A 70 11.41 -12.74 3.23
N ILE A 71 10.89 -11.75 2.50
CA ILE A 71 10.12 -10.64 3.09
C ILE A 71 8.71 -11.14 3.36
N ARG A 72 8.24 -11.00 4.60
CA ARG A 72 6.89 -11.43 4.98
C ARG A 72 5.87 -10.33 4.76
N PHE A 73 4.65 -10.70 4.42
CA PHE A 73 3.51 -9.78 4.34
C PHE A 73 2.47 -10.10 5.39
N GLN A 74 1.96 -9.04 6.03
CA GLN A 74 0.80 -9.07 6.91
C GLN A 74 -0.27 -8.15 6.29
N PHE A 75 -1.17 -8.74 5.50
CA PHE A 75 -2.25 -8.03 4.82
C PHE A 75 -3.47 -7.81 5.73
N GLY A 76 -4.31 -6.84 5.38
CA GLY A 76 -5.53 -6.54 6.13
C GLY A 76 -5.26 -6.03 7.54
N THR A 77 -4.15 -5.32 7.75
CA THR A 77 -3.77 -4.79 9.07
C THR A 77 -3.54 -3.30 8.99
N ASP A 78 -4.41 -2.54 9.65
CA ASP A 78 -4.30 -1.08 9.79
C ASP A 78 -3.57 -0.73 11.09
N ILE A 79 -2.40 -0.09 10.97
CA ILE A 79 -1.58 0.26 12.13
C ILE A 79 -2.16 1.50 12.81
N GLY A 80 -2.35 1.40 14.12
CA GLY A 80 -3.07 2.38 14.93
C GLY A 80 -4.54 2.03 15.15
N THR A 81 -5.08 1.02 14.44
CA THR A 81 -6.45 0.50 14.65
C THR A 81 -6.44 -0.98 15.03
N ASP A 82 -5.90 -1.85 14.17
CA ASP A 82 -5.86 -3.30 14.42
C ASP A 82 -4.66 -3.70 15.28
N LEU A 83 -3.54 -2.99 15.10
CA LEU A 83 -2.30 -3.18 15.85
C LEU A 83 -1.73 -1.82 16.24
N SER A 84 -1.42 -1.63 17.52
CA SER A 84 -0.88 -0.34 17.98
C SER A 84 0.55 -0.11 17.47
N PHE A 85 0.88 1.15 17.21
CA PHE A 85 2.22 1.52 16.77
C PHE A 85 3.28 1.23 17.83
N GLU A 86 2.93 1.39 19.11
CA GLU A 86 3.80 1.11 20.25
C GLU A 86 4.17 -0.39 20.33
N ASN A 87 3.24 -1.29 20.00
CA ASN A 87 3.54 -2.71 19.95
C ASN A 87 4.50 -3.02 18.81
N LEU A 88 4.31 -2.41 17.64
CA LEU A 88 5.27 -2.52 16.53
C LEU A 88 6.68 -2.09 16.94
N GLN A 89 6.80 -0.97 17.64
CA GLN A 89 8.09 -0.47 18.11
C GLN A 89 8.75 -1.36 19.16
N LYS A 90 7.96 -2.02 20.02
CA LYS A 90 8.49 -2.97 21.02
C LYS A 90 8.96 -4.27 20.39
N GLU A 91 8.27 -4.73 19.35
CA GLU A 91 8.53 -6.02 18.71
C GLU A 91 9.61 -5.96 17.62
N ASN A 92 10.02 -4.78 17.18
CA ASN A 92 10.96 -4.61 16.07
C ASN A 92 12.08 -3.66 16.46
N ASP A 93 13.29 -3.91 15.93
CA ASP A 93 14.45 -3.05 16.15
C ASP A 93 14.33 -1.71 15.42
N ALA A 94 13.52 -1.67 14.35
CA ALA A 94 13.18 -0.46 13.63
C ALA A 94 11.79 -0.55 12.99
N VAL A 95 11.19 0.60 12.74
CA VAL A 95 9.92 0.74 12.02
C VAL A 95 10.07 1.79 10.91
N LEU A 96 9.69 1.43 9.68
CA LEU A 96 9.60 2.35 8.54
C LEU A 96 8.14 2.66 8.24
N ILE A 97 7.77 3.94 8.19
CA ILE A 97 6.44 4.38 7.81
C ILE A 97 6.45 4.74 6.31
N ALA A 98 5.72 3.98 5.50
CA ALA A 98 5.62 4.12 4.04
C ALA A 98 4.16 4.10 3.55
N VAL A 99 3.25 4.66 4.37
CA VAL A 99 1.79 4.63 4.12
C VAL A 99 1.32 5.49 2.94
N GLY A 100 2.13 6.47 2.53
CA GLY A 100 1.81 7.39 1.43
C GLY A 100 0.64 8.33 1.72
N ALA A 101 0.23 9.10 0.71
CA ALA A 101 -0.90 10.03 0.79
C ALA A 101 -2.20 9.32 0.39
N GLN A 102 -2.99 8.90 1.39
CA GLN A 102 -4.20 8.09 1.15
C GLN A 102 -5.49 8.92 1.03
N GLN A 103 -5.47 10.23 1.29
CA GLN A 103 -6.69 11.04 1.25
C GLN A 103 -6.74 11.87 -0.04
N GLY A 104 -7.88 11.84 -0.72
CA GLY A 104 -8.16 12.74 -1.83
C GLY A 104 -8.50 14.15 -1.33
N SER A 105 -8.17 15.16 -2.13
CA SER A 105 -8.51 16.55 -1.86
C SER A 105 -9.58 17.03 -2.83
N ILE A 106 -10.57 17.75 -2.31
CA ILE A 106 -11.53 18.53 -3.11
C ILE A 106 -11.20 20.01 -2.87
N VAL A 107 -11.18 20.80 -3.94
CA VAL A 107 -10.91 22.24 -3.85
C VAL A 107 -12.16 22.93 -3.27
N PRO A 108 -12.04 23.74 -2.20
CA PRO A 108 -13.19 24.36 -1.54
C PRO A 108 -13.69 25.59 -2.31
N VAL A 109 -14.35 25.36 -3.43
CA VAL A 109 -14.99 26.38 -4.27
C VAL A 109 -16.50 26.20 -4.28
N PRO A 110 -17.30 27.26 -4.52
CA PRO A 110 -18.75 27.10 -4.63
C PRO A 110 -19.15 25.97 -5.59
N GLY A 111 -19.99 25.05 -5.12
CA GLY A 111 -20.41 23.85 -5.86
C GLY A 111 -19.51 22.61 -5.67
N SER A 112 -18.47 22.67 -4.83
CA SER A 112 -17.59 21.52 -4.56
C SER A 112 -18.25 20.37 -3.80
N ASP A 113 -19.43 20.61 -3.24
CA ASP A 113 -20.27 19.66 -2.50
C ASP A 113 -21.47 19.15 -3.33
N ALA A 114 -21.57 19.56 -4.61
CA ALA A 114 -22.65 19.14 -5.49
C ALA A 114 -22.59 17.63 -5.81
N ASP A 115 -23.75 17.03 -6.07
CA ASP A 115 -23.85 15.68 -6.59
C ASP A 115 -23.06 15.55 -7.90
N GLY A 116 -22.22 14.52 -8.01
CA GLY A 116 -21.32 14.33 -9.15
C GLY A 116 -19.89 14.86 -8.93
N VAL A 117 -19.61 15.53 -7.80
CA VAL A 117 -18.25 15.93 -7.42
C VAL A 117 -17.66 14.92 -6.44
N PHE A 118 -16.51 14.35 -6.78
CA PHE A 118 -15.80 13.38 -5.96
C PHE A 118 -14.29 13.54 -6.13
N SER A 119 -13.52 13.06 -5.15
CA SER A 119 -12.08 13.03 -5.32
C SER A 119 -11.67 12.01 -6.38
N ALA A 120 -10.63 12.33 -7.15
CA ALA A 120 -10.08 11.41 -8.13
C ALA A 120 -9.64 10.08 -7.49
N LEU A 121 -9.16 10.11 -6.24
CA LEU A 121 -8.74 8.90 -5.53
C LEU A 121 -9.91 7.99 -5.17
N ASP A 122 -11.07 8.55 -4.79
CA ASP A 122 -12.26 7.74 -4.49
C ASP A 122 -12.76 7.03 -5.75
N PHE A 123 -12.84 7.77 -6.86
CA PHE A 123 -13.20 7.22 -8.16
C PHE A 123 -12.25 6.09 -8.58
N LEU A 124 -10.94 6.36 -8.60
CA LEU A 124 -9.94 5.40 -9.07
C LEU A 124 -9.89 4.14 -8.20
N ARG A 125 -10.00 4.28 -6.87
CA ARG A 125 -10.01 3.14 -5.95
C ARG A 125 -11.21 2.24 -6.15
N GLU A 126 -12.38 2.83 -6.29
CA GLU A 126 -13.61 2.07 -6.46
C GLU A 126 -13.62 1.38 -7.83
N ILE A 127 -13.30 2.09 -8.92
CA ILE A 127 -13.12 1.47 -10.25
C ILE A 127 -12.08 0.34 -10.19
N SER A 128 -10.96 0.53 -9.50
CA SER A 128 -9.94 -0.52 -9.38
C SER A 128 -10.41 -1.73 -8.57
N ARG A 129 -11.45 -1.61 -7.75
CA ARG A 129 -11.98 -2.67 -6.87
C ARG A 129 -13.20 -3.36 -7.46
N SER A 130 -14.19 -2.61 -7.94
CA SER A 130 -15.48 -3.10 -8.45
C SER A 130 -15.60 -3.06 -9.97
N GLY A 131 -14.74 -2.30 -10.67
CA GLY A 131 -14.89 -2.06 -12.11
C GLY A 131 -16.00 -1.07 -12.46
N THR A 132 -16.77 -0.61 -11.48
CA THR A 132 -17.87 0.34 -11.61
C THR A 132 -17.76 1.42 -10.52
N PHE A 133 -18.32 2.59 -10.79
CA PHE A 133 -18.42 3.69 -9.82
C PHE A 133 -19.83 4.29 -9.91
N GLU A 134 -20.73 3.79 -9.06
CA GLU A 134 -22.17 4.09 -9.17
C GLU A 134 -22.47 5.59 -9.04
N LYS A 135 -21.67 6.29 -8.22
CA LYS A 135 -21.81 7.73 -7.97
C LYS A 135 -21.57 8.60 -9.22
N ALA A 136 -20.86 8.12 -10.23
CA ALA A 136 -20.70 8.85 -11.49
C ALA A 136 -21.74 8.49 -12.56
N GLY A 137 -22.70 7.61 -12.26
CA GLY A 137 -23.67 7.13 -13.24
C GLY A 137 -23.01 6.32 -14.36
N ASN A 138 -23.55 6.40 -15.58
CA ASN A 138 -22.99 5.72 -16.75
C ASN A 138 -21.72 6.43 -17.24
N VAL A 139 -20.57 5.96 -16.78
CA VAL A 139 -19.26 6.36 -17.32
C VAL A 139 -18.95 5.45 -18.51
N LEU A 140 -19.02 6.00 -19.72
CA LEU A 140 -18.73 5.34 -21.00
C LEU A 140 -17.30 4.80 -21.10
#